data_AF-M0CPT1-F1
#
_entry.id   AF-M0CPT1-F1
#
_cell.length_a   1.000
_cell.length_b   1.000
_cell.length_c   1.000
_cell.angle_alpha   90.00
_cell.angle_beta   90.00
_cell.angle_gamma   90.00
#
_symmetry.space_group_name_H-M   'P 1'
#
loop_
_entity.id
_entity.type
_entity.pdbx_description
1 polymer ?
#
loop_
_entity_poly.entity_id
_entity_poly.type
_entity_poly.pdbx_seq_one_letter_code
_entity_poly.pdbx_strand_id
1 'polypeptide(L)'
;ATVHVVPNSFDCEATRKGRALEWARRNVPCEKEYVLFVDEDSIISDIPPIPDADVVQFSECPTRTESLFTYLAELFRMGFQIEQRAFSSMSIPLYAWGGGLAIRRDLEDRITWDHETIIEDTVFVWKAAQNGDFEFEAVPTKFYNQAPPTISAMIQQRRRWISGAIADLQLLPRRYRYLFRVRNIGWSLSPIAIVFALVAFTQGEVLFNSHFLRLSVLLTVFLYTWSILGVWYADESLSTGISLLLLTPLISILHSIGALVGFAFETSEFETTKKINPSDTPSVSVSQEHDD
;
A
#
# COMPACT_ATOMS: atom_id res chain seq x y z
N ALA A 1 -8.01 23.40 -10.47
CA ALA A 1 -6.68 23.18 -9.85
C ALA A 1 -5.67 24.12 -10.50
N THR A 2 -4.74 24.66 -9.71
CA THR A 2 -3.59 25.41 -10.23
C THR A 2 -2.44 24.44 -10.44
N VAL A 3 -1.82 24.44 -11.62
CA VAL A 3 -0.69 23.56 -11.94
C VAL A 3 0.61 24.33 -11.76
N HIS A 4 1.53 23.77 -10.98
CA HIS A 4 2.87 24.31 -10.79
C HIS A 4 3.91 23.37 -11.41
N VAL A 5 4.90 23.93 -12.10
CA VAL A 5 6.01 23.18 -12.68
C VAL A 5 7.27 23.50 -11.89
N VAL A 6 7.91 22.47 -11.35
CA VAL A 6 9.13 22.63 -10.57
C VAL A 6 10.25 23.10 -11.51
N PRO A 7 10.87 24.28 -11.29
CA PRO A 7 11.94 24.77 -12.15
C PRO A 7 13.13 23.81 -12.15
N ASN A 8 13.80 23.63 -13.30
CA ASN A 8 15.01 22.80 -13.38
C ASN A 8 16.14 23.28 -12.45
N SER A 9 16.17 24.57 -12.11
CA SER A 9 17.15 25.17 -11.21
C SER A 9 16.87 24.93 -9.72
N PHE A 10 15.72 24.35 -9.36
CA PHE A 10 15.42 24.03 -7.97
C PHE A 10 16.25 22.84 -7.51
N ASP A 11 16.97 23.01 -6.41
CA ASP A 11 17.91 22.04 -5.87
C ASP A 11 17.53 21.64 -4.44
N CYS A 12 17.58 20.34 -4.18
CA CYS A 12 17.26 19.69 -2.91
C CYS A 12 17.81 18.25 -2.93
N GLU A 13 17.98 17.62 -1.78
CA GLU A 13 18.38 16.20 -1.66
C GLU A 13 17.29 15.26 -2.20
N ALA A 14 16.02 15.66 -2.10
CA ALA A 14 14.91 14.87 -2.62
C ALA A 14 14.93 14.73 -4.14
N THR A 15 14.42 13.61 -4.63
CA THR A 15 14.29 13.35 -6.07
C THR A 15 12.82 13.16 -6.46
N ARG A 16 12.51 13.32 -7.76
CA ARG A 16 11.21 12.97 -8.37
C ARG A 16 10.00 13.55 -7.61
N LYS A 17 9.11 12.70 -7.05
CA LYS A 17 7.92 13.13 -6.29
C LYS A 17 8.33 13.92 -5.04
N GLY A 18 9.29 13.42 -4.25
CA GLY A 18 9.83 14.15 -3.09
C GLY A 18 10.35 15.55 -3.44
N ARG A 19 11.03 15.70 -4.58
CA ARG A 19 11.48 17.02 -5.08
C ARG A 19 10.32 17.98 -5.37
N ALA A 20 9.25 17.46 -5.97
CA ALA A 20 8.06 18.27 -6.25
C ALA A 20 7.34 18.68 -4.96
N LEU A 21 7.26 17.78 -3.98
CA LEU A 21 6.70 18.06 -2.66
C LEU A 21 7.53 19.10 -1.90
N GLU A 22 8.86 18.97 -1.89
CA GLU A 22 9.74 19.95 -1.22
C GLU A 22 9.68 21.33 -1.88
N TRP A 23 9.59 21.38 -3.22
CA TRP A 23 9.36 22.63 -3.92
C TRP A 23 8.00 23.25 -3.56
N ALA A 24 6.94 22.43 -3.54
CA ALA A 24 5.59 22.89 -3.23
C ALA A 24 5.52 23.46 -1.80
N ARG A 25 6.07 22.74 -0.81
CA ARG A 25 6.16 23.21 0.58
C ARG A 25 6.81 24.59 0.71
N ARG A 26 7.87 24.87 -0.06
CA ARG A 26 8.61 26.15 -0.03
C ARG A 26 7.93 27.29 -0.81
N ASN A 27 7.09 26.99 -1.81
CA ASN A 27 6.64 27.99 -2.79
C ASN A 27 5.12 28.11 -2.94
N VAL A 28 4.36 27.13 -2.49
CA VAL A 28 2.90 27.13 -2.54
C VAL A 28 2.36 27.46 -1.15
N PRO A 29 1.76 28.64 -0.95
CA PRO A 29 1.27 29.03 0.37
C PRO A 29 0.11 28.14 0.81
N CYS A 30 0.16 27.69 2.06
CA CYS A 30 -0.95 27.01 2.72
C CYS A 30 -1.29 27.73 4.03
N GLU A 31 -2.51 28.27 4.12
CA GLU A 31 -3.04 28.90 5.34
C GLU A 31 -3.85 27.92 6.20
N LYS A 32 -4.01 26.68 5.74
CA LYS A 32 -4.73 25.63 6.46
C LYS A 32 -3.79 24.92 7.44
N GLU A 33 -4.39 24.32 8.45
CA GLU A 33 -3.68 23.54 9.46
C GLU A 33 -3.09 22.25 8.88
N TYR A 34 -3.80 21.61 7.95
CA TYR A 34 -3.37 20.39 7.28
C TYR A 34 -3.15 20.61 5.79
N VAL A 35 -2.14 19.93 5.26
CA VAL A 35 -1.90 19.76 3.82
C VAL A 35 -2.28 18.33 3.45
N LEU A 36 -3.23 18.17 2.53
CA LEU A 36 -3.69 16.87 2.04
C LEU A 36 -2.96 16.52 0.75
N PHE A 37 -2.21 15.42 0.78
CA PHE A 37 -1.51 14.84 -0.36
C PHE A 37 -2.40 13.77 -1.00
N VAL A 38 -2.55 13.90 -2.32
CA VAL A 38 -3.43 13.09 -3.15
C VAL A 38 -2.68 12.75 -4.42
N ASP A 39 -2.65 11.47 -4.78
CA ASP A 39 -2.05 11.05 -6.05
C ASP A 39 -2.96 11.45 -7.23
N GLU A 40 -2.37 11.59 -8.42
CA GLU A 40 -3.10 12.09 -9.60
C GLU A 40 -4.31 11.24 -10.02
N ASP A 41 -4.29 9.94 -9.67
CA ASP A 41 -5.32 8.96 -9.98
C ASP A 41 -6.26 8.68 -8.81
N SER A 42 -6.15 9.42 -7.71
CA SER A 42 -7.04 9.30 -6.57
C SER A 42 -8.41 9.91 -6.86
N ILE A 43 -9.46 9.15 -6.62
CA ILE A 43 -10.85 9.57 -6.64
C ILE A 43 -11.32 9.68 -5.19
N ILE A 44 -11.74 10.88 -4.80
CA ILE A 44 -12.21 11.21 -3.46
C ILE A 44 -13.68 11.59 -3.57
N SER A 45 -14.55 10.87 -2.86
CA SER A 45 -15.99 11.18 -2.79
C SER A 45 -16.28 12.29 -1.80
N ASP A 46 -15.71 12.18 -0.60
CA ASP A 46 -15.84 13.15 0.48
C ASP A 46 -14.56 13.17 1.33
N ILE A 47 -14.29 14.31 1.96
CA ILE A 47 -13.19 14.48 2.92
C ILE A 47 -13.85 14.67 4.29
N PRO A 48 -13.78 13.67 5.18
CA PRO A 48 -14.36 13.78 6.50
C PRO A 48 -13.56 14.80 7.34
N PRO A 49 -14.09 15.24 8.49
CA PRO A 49 -13.31 16.00 9.45
C PRO A 49 -11.99 15.29 9.76
N ILE A 50 -10.88 16.02 9.63
CA ILE A 50 -9.54 15.50 9.91
C ILE A 50 -9.40 15.37 11.43
N PRO A 51 -9.08 14.18 11.97
CA PRO A 51 -8.79 14.00 13.39
C PRO A 51 -7.62 14.88 13.85
N ASP A 52 -7.61 15.25 15.12
CA ASP A 52 -6.48 15.95 15.73
C ASP A 52 -5.32 14.96 15.95
N ALA A 53 -4.44 14.87 14.95
CA ALA A 53 -3.21 14.09 14.96
C ALA A 53 -2.16 14.79 14.09
N ASP A 54 -0.87 14.46 14.20
CA ASP A 54 0.14 15.09 13.36
C ASP A 54 0.07 14.62 11.90
N VAL A 55 -0.25 13.33 11.71
CA VAL A 55 -0.44 12.70 10.40
C VAL A 55 -1.71 11.85 10.41
N VAL A 56 -2.54 12.06 9.41
CA VAL A 56 -3.78 11.32 9.20
C VAL A 56 -3.71 10.60 7.85
N GLN A 57 -3.80 9.27 7.88
CA GLN A 57 -3.80 8.43 6.69
C GLN A 57 -5.22 7.94 6.40
N PHE A 58 -5.75 8.30 5.24
CA PHE A 58 -6.99 7.73 4.70
C PHE A 58 -6.74 6.32 4.18
N SER A 59 -7.78 5.49 4.19
CA SER A 59 -7.71 4.11 3.74
C SER A 59 -7.65 4.03 2.22
N GLU A 60 -6.84 3.13 1.68
CA GLU A 60 -6.72 2.92 0.22
C GLU A 60 -7.83 1.99 -0.27
N CYS A 61 -8.40 2.23 -1.45
CA CYS A 61 -9.25 1.24 -2.13
C CYS A 61 -8.94 1.17 -3.63
N PRO A 62 -8.55 0.01 -4.19
CA PRO A 62 -8.23 -0.09 -5.60
C PRO A 62 -9.48 -0.02 -6.46
N THR A 63 -9.42 0.69 -7.59
CA THR A 63 -10.41 0.67 -8.66
C THR A 63 -9.90 -0.17 -9.81
N ARG A 64 -10.83 -0.87 -10.48
CA ARG A 64 -10.49 -1.74 -11.60
C ARG A 64 -10.07 -0.91 -12.81
N THR A 65 -8.91 -1.26 -13.36
CA THR A 65 -8.40 -0.76 -14.64
C THR A 65 -8.52 -1.83 -15.73
N GLU A 66 -7.57 -1.91 -16.66
CA GLU A 66 -7.57 -2.88 -17.77
C GLU A 66 -7.42 -4.34 -17.31
N SER A 67 -6.55 -4.60 -16.33
CA SER A 67 -6.21 -5.96 -15.94
C SER A 67 -7.03 -6.43 -14.73
N LEU A 68 -7.86 -7.45 -14.96
CA LEU A 68 -8.58 -8.13 -13.88
C LEU A 68 -7.61 -8.74 -12.86
N PHE A 69 -6.49 -9.33 -13.31
CA PHE A 69 -5.55 -10.00 -12.43
C PHE A 69 -4.84 -9.04 -11.47
N THR A 70 -4.47 -7.86 -11.94
CA THR A 70 -3.83 -6.86 -11.07
C THR A 70 -4.83 -6.29 -10.08
N TYR A 71 -6.05 -6.00 -10.53
CA TYR A 71 -7.12 -5.55 -9.65
C TYR A 71 -7.45 -6.59 -8.57
N LEU A 72 -7.62 -7.88 -8.93
CA LEU A 72 -7.81 -8.96 -7.95
C LEU A 72 -6.60 -9.10 -7.00
N ALA A 73 -5.38 -8.89 -7.49
CA ALA A 73 -4.18 -8.91 -6.65
C ALA A 73 -4.11 -7.71 -5.68
N GLU A 74 -4.66 -6.55 -6.06
CA GLU A 74 -4.81 -5.41 -5.16
C GLU A 74 -5.91 -5.67 -4.12
N LEU A 75 -7.04 -6.28 -4.48
CA LEU A 75 -8.04 -6.72 -3.51
C LEU A 75 -7.46 -7.73 -2.52
N PHE A 76 -6.70 -8.72 -3.00
CA PHE A 76 -5.99 -9.66 -2.13
C PHE A 76 -5.02 -8.94 -1.18
N ARG A 77 -4.28 -7.92 -1.67
CA ARG A 77 -3.40 -7.07 -0.85
C ARG A 77 -4.18 -6.31 0.22
N MET A 78 -5.35 -5.77 -0.10
CA MET A 78 -6.21 -5.05 0.85
C MET A 78 -6.58 -5.90 2.06
N GLY A 79 -6.70 -7.23 1.89
CA GLY A 79 -6.90 -8.14 3.00
C GLY A 79 -5.85 -7.96 4.09
N PHE A 80 -4.57 -7.91 3.70
CA PHE A 80 -3.47 -7.69 4.64
C PHE A 80 -3.42 -6.25 5.17
N GLN A 81 -3.93 -5.29 4.40
CA GLN A 81 -3.95 -3.87 4.74
C GLN A 81 -4.82 -3.54 5.94
N ILE A 82 -5.68 -4.46 6.38
CA ILE A 82 -6.41 -4.36 7.65
C ILE A 82 -5.45 -4.11 8.84
N GLU A 83 -4.18 -4.54 8.73
CA GLU A 83 -3.16 -4.23 9.73
C GLU A 83 -2.93 -2.73 9.96
N GLN A 84 -3.24 -1.86 8.98
CA GLN A 84 -3.14 -0.40 9.15
C GLN A 84 -4.04 0.14 10.25
N ARG A 85 -5.14 -0.56 10.59
CA ARG A 85 -5.99 -0.18 11.73
C ARG A 85 -5.24 -0.23 13.06
N ALA A 86 -4.16 -1.00 13.14
CA ALA A 86 -3.31 -1.04 14.32
C ALA A 86 -2.30 0.12 14.36
N PHE A 87 -2.11 0.86 13.27
CA PHE A 87 -1.05 1.88 13.18
C PHE A 87 -1.26 3.04 14.14
N SER A 88 -2.50 3.43 14.42
CA SER A 88 -2.83 4.41 15.47
C SER A 88 -2.37 3.99 16.87
N SER A 89 -2.24 2.68 17.11
CA SER A 89 -1.75 2.14 18.40
C SER A 89 -0.24 1.87 18.42
N MET A 90 0.44 2.06 17.29
CA MET A 90 1.88 1.84 17.15
C MET A 90 2.62 3.17 17.34
N SER A 91 3.77 3.14 18.00
CA SER A 91 4.61 4.35 18.12
C SER A 91 5.15 4.82 16.76
N ILE A 92 5.28 3.89 15.81
CA ILE A 92 5.76 4.16 14.45
C ILE A 92 4.96 3.26 13.49
N PRO A 93 4.20 3.81 12.53
CA PRO A 93 3.53 2.99 11.53
C PRO A 93 4.57 2.32 10.61
N LEU A 94 4.25 1.11 10.14
CA LEU A 94 5.21 0.33 9.34
C LEU A 94 5.39 0.87 7.93
N TYR A 95 4.42 1.62 7.42
CA TYR A 95 4.45 2.29 6.12
C TYR A 95 3.31 3.31 6.04
N ALA A 96 3.39 4.20 5.06
CA ALA A 96 2.34 5.10 4.64
C ALA A 96 2.21 5.04 3.11
N TRP A 97 1.09 5.50 2.57
CA TRP A 97 0.85 5.53 1.13
C TRP A 97 0.39 6.94 0.70
N GLY A 98 0.83 7.35 -0.49
CA GLY A 98 0.81 8.77 -0.89
C GLY A 98 -0.53 9.37 -1.28
N GLY A 99 -1.50 8.54 -1.68
CA GLY A 99 -2.86 9.02 -1.85
C GLY A 99 -3.54 9.11 -0.49
N GLY A 100 -4.11 10.27 -0.14
CA GLY A 100 -4.84 10.40 1.12
C GLY A 100 -3.96 10.42 2.36
N LEU A 101 -2.86 11.18 2.31
CA LEU A 101 -2.06 11.50 3.49
C LEU A 101 -2.28 12.97 3.84
N ALA A 102 -2.87 13.25 5.00
CA ALA A 102 -2.98 14.61 5.54
C ALA A 102 -1.90 14.83 6.61
N ILE A 103 -1.12 15.89 6.47
CA ILE A 103 -0.01 16.21 7.37
C ILE A 103 -0.24 17.61 7.93
N ARG A 104 -0.07 17.77 9.24
CA ARG A 104 -0.11 19.08 9.88
C ARG A 104 1.02 19.95 9.34
N ARG A 105 0.71 21.17 8.93
CA ARG A 105 1.62 22.07 8.22
C ARG A 105 2.89 22.36 9.01
N ASP A 106 2.78 22.55 10.32
CA ASP A 106 3.94 22.80 11.19
C ASP A 106 4.86 21.57 11.28
N LEU A 107 4.32 20.35 11.28
CA LEU A 107 5.09 19.12 11.18
C LEU A 107 5.78 19.03 9.82
N GLU A 108 5.08 19.30 8.72
CA GLU A 108 5.65 19.33 7.37
C GLU A 108 6.84 20.28 7.28
N ASP A 109 6.70 21.49 7.84
CA ASP A 109 7.76 22.50 7.86
C ASP A 109 8.98 22.08 8.70
N ARG A 110 8.79 21.27 9.75
CA ARG A 110 9.88 20.72 10.57
C ARG A 110 10.60 19.54 9.92
N ILE A 111 9.85 18.59 9.38
CA ILE A 111 10.39 17.31 8.88
C ILE A 111 10.91 17.44 7.45
N THR A 112 10.21 18.22 6.63
CA THR A 112 10.46 18.48 5.20
C THR A 112 10.43 17.23 4.32
N TRP A 113 10.31 17.44 3.02
CA TRP A 113 10.43 16.37 2.02
C TRP A 113 11.87 16.22 1.49
N ASP A 114 12.80 17.05 2.00
CA ASP A 114 14.19 17.14 1.57
C ASP A 114 15.01 15.93 2.04
N HIS A 115 14.80 14.79 1.38
CA HIS A 115 15.50 13.54 1.64
C HIS A 115 15.53 12.66 0.39
N GLU A 116 16.68 12.08 0.09
CA GLU A 116 16.83 11.16 -1.04
C GLU A 116 16.14 9.83 -0.75
N THR A 117 14.99 9.58 -1.36
CA THR A 117 14.28 8.29 -1.30
C THR A 117 13.32 8.12 -2.49
N ILE A 118 12.83 6.89 -2.69
CA ILE A 118 11.83 6.50 -3.70
C ILE A 118 10.46 6.13 -3.10
N ILE A 119 10.32 6.27 -1.78
CA ILE A 119 9.14 6.01 -0.95
C ILE A 119 8.90 7.19 0.03
N GLU A 120 8.86 8.40 -0.52
CA GLU A 120 8.81 9.66 0.22
C GLU A 120 7.75 9.71 1.32
N ASP A 121 6.54 9.19 1.05
CA ASP A 121 5.41 9.20 2.00
C ASP A 121 5.75 8.40 3.27
N THR A 122 6.31 7.20 3.11
CA THR A 122 6.69 6.33 4.24
C THR A 122 7.87 6.91 5.01
N VAL A 123 8.89 7.41 4.30
CA VAL A 123 10.09 7.98 4.95
C VAL A 123 9.75 9.25 5.71
N PHE A 124 8.87 10.10 5.19
CA PHE A 124 8.39 11.27 5.91
C PHE A 124 7.83 10.87 7.28
N VAL A 125 6.93 9.89 7.30
CA VAL A 125 6.30 9.41 8.54
C VAL A 125 7.32 8.77 9.50
N TRP A 126 8.30 8.02 9.00
CA TRP A 126 9.36 7.48 9.83
C TRP A 126 10.29 8.54 10.42
N LYS A 127 10.56 9.62 9.68
CA LYS A 127 11.31 10.79 10.19
C LYS A 127 10.47 11.55 11.21
N ALA A 128 9.18 11.76 10.97
CA ALA A 128 8.26 12.40 11.91
C ALA A 128 8.24 11.64 13.26
N ALA A 129 8.10 10.32 13.22
CA ALA A 129 8.08 9.48 14.42
C ALA A 129 9.42 9.42 15.19
N GLN A 130 10.53 9.86 14.59
CA GLN A 130 11.83 9.99 15.28
C GLN A 130 12.00 11.32 16.01
N ASN A 131 11.17 12.34 15.70
CA ASN A 131 11.36 13.70 16.20
C ASN A 131 10.65 13.98 17.55
N GLY A 132 10.12 12.95 18.22
CA GLY A 132 9.54 13.07 19.56
C GLY A 132 8.11 12.55 19.61
N ASP A 133 7.24 13.30 20.32
CA ASP A 133 5.81 13.02 20.37
C ASP A 133 5.23 13.17 18.95
N PHE A 134 4.71 12.06 18.43
CA PHE A 134 4.21 11.92 17.08
C PHE A 134 2.89 11.15 17.14
N GLU A 135 1.83 11.77 16.66
CA GLU A 135 0.51 11.16 16.59
C GLU A 135 0.16 10.82 15.13
N PHE A 136 -0.11 9.54 14.90
CA PHE A 136 -0.55 9.02 13.61
C PHE A 136 -1.94 8.43 13.75
N GLU A 137 -2.85 8.81 12.86
CA GLU A 137 -4.21 8.27 12.86
C GLU A 137 -4.56 7.66 11.49
N ALA A 138 -5.00 6.40 11.50
CA ALA A 138 -5.52 5.72 10.30
C ALA A 138 -7.05 5.79 10.27
N VAL A 139 -7.60 6.48 9.27
CA VAL A 139 -9.04 6.72 9.14
C VAL A 139 -9.65 5.74 8.13
N PRO A 140 -10.81 5.12 8.42
CA PRO A 140 -11.41 4.10 7.55
C PRO A 140 -11.99 4.66 6.25
N THR A 141 -12.09 5.98 6.08
CA THR A 141 -12.59 6.61 4.86
C THR A 141 -11.68 6.27 3.68
N LYS A 142 -12.29 5.75 2.61
CA LYS A 142 -11.58 5.19 1.47
C LYS A 142 -11.32 6.23 0.40
N PHE A 143 -10.07 6.35 0.00
CA PHE A 143 -9.65 7.06 -1.19
C PHE A 143 -9.34 6.03 -2.28
N TYR A 144 -9.95 6.23 -3.44
CA TYR A 144 -9.95 5.23 -4.51
C TYR A 144 -8.81 5.48 -5.49
N ASN A 145 -7.96 4.49 -5.78
CA ASN A 145 -6.85 4.66 -6.74
C ASN A 145 -6.84 3.55 -7.77
N GLN A 146 -6.28 3.84 -8.94
CA GLN A 146 -6.25 2.85 -10.01
C GLN A 146 -5.33 1.68 -9.68
N ALA A 147 -5.89 0.47 -9.77
CA ALA A 147 -5.08 -0.74 -9.79
C ALA A 147 -4.09 -0.70 -10.97
N PRO A 148 -2.88 -1.28 -10.85
CA PRO A 148 -1.90 -1.26 -11.93
C PRO A 148 -2.49 -1.82 -13.24
N PRO A 149 -2.27 -1.18 -14.40
CA PRO A 149 -2.90 -1.60 -15.65
C PRO A 149 -2.36 -2.95 -16.14
N THR A 150 -1.12 -3.32 -15.76
CA THR A 150 -0.47 -4.56 -16.18
C THR A 150 0.25 -5.25 -15.02
N ILE A 151 0.49 -6.56 -15.15
CA ILE A 151 1.23 -7.35 -14.16
C ILE A 151 2.67 -6.81 -14.01
N SER A 152 3.30 -6.37 -15.10
CA SER A 152 4.64 -5.77 -15.05
C SER A 152 4.65 -4.50 -14.21
N ALA A 153 3.67 -3.60 -14.43
CA ALA A 153 3.54 -2.37 -13.65
C ALA A 153 3.34 -2.67 -12.14
N MET A 154 2.49 -3.67 -11.82
CA MET A 154 2.29 -4.11 -10.44
C MET A 154 3.58 -4.64 -9.79
N ILE A 155 4.35 -5.46 -10.52
CA ILE A 155 5.63 -6.00 -10.03
C ILE A 155 6.63 -4.87 -9.80
N GLN A 156 6.76 -3.93 -10.73
CA GLN A 156 7.66 -2.78 -10.61
C GLN A 156 7.28 -1.88 -9.42
N GLN A 157 5.99 -1.60 -9.25
CA GLN A 157 5.50 -0.80 -8.13
C GLN A 157 5.84 -1.45 -6.78
N ARG A 158 5.61 -2.76 -6.63
CA ARG A 158 5.94 -3.48 -5.40
C ARG A 158 7.44 -3.63 -5.16
N ARG A 159 8.22 -3.84 -6.23
CA ARG A 159 9.68 -3.84 -6.16
C ARG A 159 10.15 -2.52 -5.56
N ARG A 160 9.67 -1.38 -6.09
CA ARG A 160 10.00 -0.03 -5.58
C ARG A 160 9.64 0.13 -4.11
N TRP A 161 8.44 -0.29 -3.71
CA TRP A 161 8.00 -0.18 -2.31
C TRP A 161 8.90 -0.96 -1.36
N ILE A 162 9.21 -2.23 -1.69
CA ILE A 162 9.99 -3.09 -0.80
C ILE A 162 11.47 -2.73 -0.81
N SER A 163 12.08 -2.51 -1.98
CA SER A 163 13.49 -2.15 -2.06
C SER A 163 13.74 -0.77 -1.45
N GLY A 164 12.86 0.19 -1.71
CA GLY A 164 12.93 1.53 -1.11
C GLY A 164 12.84 1.47 0.40
N ALA A 165 11.87 0.72 0.93
CA ALA A 165 11.75 0.54 2.38
C ALA A 165 12.99 -0.13 2.98
N ILE A 166 13.57 -1.15 2.33
CA ILE A 166 14.80 -1.80 2.79
C ILE A 166 15.99 -0.83 2.82
N ALA A 167 16.11 0.05 1.82
CA ALA A 167 17.16 1.06 1.74
C ALA A 167 17.07 2.10 2.86
N ASP A 168 15.87 2.37 3.36
CA ASP A 168 15.59 3.36 4.42
C ASP A 168 15.30 2.75 5.80
N LEU A 169 15.41 1.43 5.94
CA LEU A 169 15.02 0.68 7.14
C LEU A 169 15.81 1.09 8.40
N GLN A 170 16.99 1.68 8.25
CA GLN A 170 17.83 2.22 9.33
C GLN A 170 17.15 3.35 10.10
N LEU A 171 16.19 4.05 9.49
CA LEU A 171 15.35 5.06 10.16
C LEU A 171 14.51 4.44 11.28
N LEU A 172 14.24 3.13 11.21
CA LEU A 172 13.44 2.44 12.21
C LEU A 172 14.29 1.86 13.36
N PRO A 173 13.78 1.89 14.61
CA PRO A 173 14.35 1.13 15.72
C PRO A 173 14.42 -0.36 15.38
N ARG A 174 15.38 -1.09 15.98
CA ARG A 174 15.63 -2.51 15.67
C ARG A 174 14.36 -3.38 15.70
N ARG A 175 13.49 -3.17 16.70
CA ARG A 175 12.21 -3.89 16.84
C ARG A 175 11.29 -3.73 15.62
N TYR A 176 11.19 -2.51 15.08
CA TYR A 176 10.36 -2.21 13.92
C TYR A 176 10.99 -2.74 12.64
N ARG A 177 12.32 -2.74 12.53
CA ARG A 177 13.04 -3.41 11.42
C ARG A 177 12.73 -4.90 11.35
N TYR A 178 12.76 -5.60 12.49
CA TYR A 178 12.41 -7.02 12.55
C TYR A 178 10.94 -7.25 12.18
N LEU A 179 10.03 -6.45 12.76
CA LEU A 179 8.60 -6.53 12.45
C LEU A 179 8.33 -6.34 10.95
N PHE A 180 8.91 -5.29 10.36
CA PHE A 180 8.81 -5.02 8.92
C PHE A 180 9.30 -6.19 8.07
N ARG A 181 10.47 -6.76 8.40
CA ARG A 181 11.02 -7.90 7.66
C ARG A 181 10.14 -9.14 7.77
N VAL A 182 9.70 -9.50 8.96
CA VAL A 182 8.83 -10.67 9.17
C VAL A 182 7.52 -10.50 8.41
N ARG A 183 6.90 -9.33 8.47
CA ARG A 183 5.68 -8.99 7.73
C ARG A 183 5.86 -9.16 6.23
N ASN A 184 6.90 -8.54 5.64
CA ASN A 184 7.13 -8.59 4.20
C ASN A 184 7.62 -9.96 3.68
N ILE A 185 8.35 -10.72 4.50
CA ILE A 185 8.69 -12.11 4.20
C ILE A 185 7.43 -12.97 4.21
N GLY A 186 6.56 -12.81 5.23
CA GLY A 186 5.28 -13.51 5.30
C GLY A 186 4.44 -13.31 4.04
N TRP A 187 4.37 -12.07 3.55
CA TRP A 187 3.66 -11.73 2.30
C TRP A 187 4.31 -12.37 1.06
N SER A 188 5.65 -12.30 0.97
CA SER A 188 6.41 -12.93 -0.11
C SER A 188 6.26 -14.46 -0.15
N LEU A 189 5.98 -15.08 0.99
CA LEU A 189 5.85 -16.53 1.14
C LEU A 189 4.40 -17.03 1.14
N SER A 190 3.42 -16.17 0.90
CA SER A 190 2.00 -16.57 0.77
C SER A 190 1.75 -17.75 -0.20
N PRO A 191 2.51 -17.95 -1.31
CA PRO A 191 2.29 -19.07 -2.22
C PRO A 191 2.72 -20.43 -1.66
N ILE A 192 3.50 -20.46 -0.55
CA ILE A 192 3.87 -21.71 0.12
C ILE A 192 2.63 -22.50 0.53
N ALA A 193 1.54 -21.83 0.91
CA ALA A 193 0.28 -22.48 1.23
C ALA A 193 -0.23 -23.37 0.07
N ILE A 194 -0.09 -22.91 -1.18
CA ILE A 194 -0.51 -23.65 -2.37
C ILE A 194 0.39 -24.86 -2.60
N VAL A 195 1.70 -24.68 -2.47
CA VAL A 195 2.67 -25.78 -2.60
C VAL A 195 2.36 -26.88 -1.58
N PHE A 196 2.13 -26.50 -0.33
CA PHE A 196 1.77 -27.42 0.75
C PHE A 196 0.43 -28.13 0.48
N ALA A 197 -0.55 -27.43 -0.08
CA ALA A 197 -1.82 -28.03 -0.49
C ALA A 197 -1.62 -29.05 -1.63
N LEU A 198 -0.94 -28.69 -2.72
CA LEU A 198 -0.68 -29.56 -3.86
C LEU A 198 0.10 -30.83 -3.48
N VAL A 199 1.11 -30.66 -2.61
CA VAL A 199 1.89 -31.76 -2.07
C VAL A 199 1.02 -32.69 -1.22
N ALA A 200 0.11 -32.14 -0.41
CA ALA A 200 -0.86 -32.94 0.36
C ALA A 200 -1.85 -33.72 -0.53
N PHE A 201 -2.22 -33.20 -1.71
CA PHE A 201 -3.16 -33.84 -2.63
C PHE A 201 -2.54 -34.92 -3.54
N THR A 202 -1.26 -34.81 -3.89
CA THR A 202 -0.63 -35.65 -4.93
C THR A 202 0.08 -36.89 -4.39
N GLN A 203 0.54 -36.86 -3.15
CA GLN A 203 1.31 -37.96 -2.56
C GLN A 203 0.40 -38.80 -1.66
N GLY A 204 -0.34 -39.70 -2.30
CA GLY A 204 -1.14 -40.72 -1.64
C GLY A 204 -0.26 -41.63 -0.76
N GLU A 205 -0.60 -41.66 0.53
CA GLU A 205 -0.27 -42.69 1.52
C GLU A 205 1.11 -42.73 2.23
N VAL A 206 2.21 -42.14 1.77
CA VAL A 206 3.54 -42.56 2.33
C VAL A 206 4.32 -41.53 3.16
N LEU A 207 4.02 -40.22 3.16
CA LEU A 207 4.89 -39.24 3.88
C LEU A 207 4.22 -38.24 4.82
N PHE A 208 2.90 -38.24 5.00
CA PHE A 208 2.24 -37.23 5.83
C PHE A 208 1.75 -37.75 7.17
N ASN A 209 2.53 -37.43 8.21
CA ASN A 209 2.02 -37.30 9.55
C ASN A 209 0.81 -36.34 9.54
N SER A 210 -0.25 -36.65 10.28
CA SER A 210 -1.42 -35.78 10.56
C SER A 210 -1.07 -34.29 10.81
N HIS A 211 0.13 -33.99 11.30
CA HIS A 211 0.64 -32.62 11.44
C HIS A 211 0.80 -31.87 10.11
N PHE A 212 1.33 -32.51 9.06
CA PHE A 212 1.52 -31.85 7.76
C PHE A 212 0.19 -31.49 7.12
N LEU A 213 -0.78 -32.42 7.10
CA LEU A 213 -2.12 -32.15 6.58
C LEU A 213 -2.78 -30.99 7.32
N ARG A 214 -2.70 -30.98 8.67
CA ARG A 214 -3.21 -29.87 9.49
C ARG A 214 -2.55 -28.55 9.14
N LEU A 215 -1.23 -28.53 8.94
CA LEU A 215 -0.49 -27.34 8.56
C LEU A 215 -0.91 -26.86 7.15
N SER A 216 -1.01 -27.75 6.16
CA SER A 216 -1.46 -27.40 4.81
C SER A 216 -2.87 -26.82 4.80
N VAL A 217 -3.80 -27.42 5.55
CA VAL A 217 -5.16 -26.90 5.70
C VAL A 217 -5.14 -25.53 6.38
N LEU A 218 -4.39 -25.37 7.48
CA LEU A 218 -4.27 -24.09 8.19
C LEU A 218 -3.74 -22.98 7.28
N LEU A 219 -2.65 -23.24 6.55
CA LEU A 219 -2.05 -22.27 5.62
C LEU A 219 -3.01 -21.94 4.46
N THR A 220 -3.75 -22.93 3.95
CA THR A 220 -4.74 -22.71 2.89
C THR A 220 -5.90 -21.86 3.42
N VAL A 221 -6.46 -22.19 4.58
CA VAL A 221 -7.52 -21.39 5.20
C VAL A 221 -7.03 -19.96 5.42
N PHE A 222 -5.82 -19.79 5.96
CA PHE A 222 -5.21 -18.49 6.17
C PHE A 222 -5.08 -17.69 4.87
N LEU A 223 -4.62 -18.32 3.78
CA LEU A 223 -4.52 -17.69 2.47
C LEU A 223 -5.88 -17.17 1.97
N TYR A 224 -6.91 -18.01 2.03
CA TYR A 224 -8.25 -17.65 1.57
C TYR A 224 -8.94 -16.63 2.48
N THR A 225 -8.63 -16.61 3.78
CA THR A 225 -9.10 -15.57 4.69
C THR A 225 -8.69 -14.19 4.21
N TRP A 226 -7.45 -14.00 3.73
CA TRP A 226 -7.02 -12.71 3.20
C TRP A 226 -7.77 -12.29 1.94
N SER A 227 -8.09 -13.25 1.05
CA SER A 227 -8.97 -12.98 -0.11
C SER A 227 -10.36 -12.51 0.33
N ILE A 228 -10.97 -13.19 1.31
CA ILE A 228 -12.29 -12.82 1.84
C ILE A 228 -12.24 -11.43 2.49
N LEU A 229 -11.23 -11.19 3.32
CA LEU A 229 -11.03 -9.92 3.99
C LEU A 229 -10.79 -8.78 2.99
N GLY A 230 -10.08 -9.04 1.89
CA GLY A 230 -9.86 -8.06 0.83
C GLY A 230 -11.13 -7.63 0.12
N VAL A 231 -11.99 -8.59 -0.22
CA VAL A 231 -13.32 -8.34 -0.83
C VAL A 231 -14.23 -7.59 0.15
N TRP A 232 -14.26 -8.04 1.40
CA TRP A 232 -15.02 -7.38 2.47
C TRP A 232 -14.53 -5.95 2.72
N TYR A 233 -13.21 -5.76 2.80
CA TYR A 233 -12.60 -4.46 3.01
C TYR A 233 -12.96 -3.50 1.87
N ALA A 234 -12.88 -3.96 0.61
CA ALA A 234 -13.17 -3.12 -0.55
C ALA A 234 -14.68 -2.88 -0.77
N ASP A 235 -15.55 -3.62 -0.08
CA ASP A 235 -17.01 -3.63 -0.31
C ASP A 235 -17.36 -4.06 -1.73
N GLU A 236 -16.73 -5.14 -2.19
CA GLU A 236 -16.85 -5.62 -3.56
C GLU A 236 -18.00 -6.59 -3.79
N SER A 237 -18.47 -6.64 -5.03
CA SER A 237 -19.59 -7.50 -5.42
C SER A 237 -19.27 -9.00 -5.22
N LEU A 238 -20.33 -9.80 -5.02
CA LEU A 238 -20.20 -11.26 -4.86
C LEU A 238 -19.50 -11.92 -6.06
N SER A 239 -19.72 -11.44 -7.28
CA SER A 239 -19.07 -12.00 -8.49
C SER A 239 -17.57 -11.72 -8.50
N THR A 240 -17.14 -10.51 -8.10
CA THR A 240 -15.72 -10.19 -7.86
C THR A 240 -15.15 -11.09 -6.77
N GLY A 241 -15.87 -11.28 -5.68
CA GLY A 241 -15.46 -12.15 -4.58
C GLY A 241 -15.26 -13.61 -5.00
N ILE A 242 -16.22 -14.19 -5.72
CA ILE A 242 -16.10 -15.55 -6.28
C ILE A 242 -14.90 -15.63 -7.24
N SER A 243 -14.71 -14.63 -8.10
CA SER A 243 -13.57 -14.58 -9.02
C SER A 243 -12.24 -14.56 -8.27
N LEU A 244 -12.14 -13.76 -7.21
CA LEU A 244 -10.93 -13.72 -6.37
C LEU A 244 -10.69 -15.06 -5.68
N LEU A 245 -11.72 -15.69 -5.09
CA LEU A 245 -11.57 -16.96 -4.38
C LEU A 245 -11.10 -18.06 -5.34
N LEU A 246 -11.74 -18.20 -6.51
CA LEU A 246 -11.33 -19.19 -7.52
C LEU A 246 -9.90 -18.97 -8.02
N LEU A 247 -9.50 -17.70 -8.18
CA LEU A 247 -8.18 -17.34 -8.69
C LEU A 247 -7.13 -17.13 -7.59
N THR A 248 -7.48 -17.27 -6.30
CA THR A 248 -6.59 -17.00 -5.16
C THR A 248 -5.23 -17.70 -5.29
N PRO A 249 -5.14 -18.98 -5.72
CA PRO A 249 -3.84 -19.61 -5.91
C PRO A 249 -2.93 -18.88 -6.90
N LEU A 250 -3.48 -18.44 -8.04
CA LEU A 250 -2.71 -17.71 -9.04
C LEU A 250 -2.42 -16.27 -8.57
N ILE A 251 -3.42 -15.62 -7.96
CA ILE A 251 -3.31 -14.25 -7.48
C ILE A 251 -2.26 -14.12 -6.38
N SER A 252 -2.15 -15.09 -5.46
CA SER A 252 -1.13 -15.02 -4.42
C SER A 252 0.28 -15.19 -4.99
N ILE A 253 0.47 -16.04 -6.01
CA ILE A 253 1.75 -16.16 -6.73
C ILE A 253 2.11 -14.82 -7.40
N LEU A 254 1.19 -14.25 -8.18
CA LEU A 254 1.39 -12.95 -8.81
C LEU A 254 1.65 -11.85 -7.78
N HIS A 255 0.97 -11.93 -6.63
CA HIS A 255 1.15 -11.00 -5.54
C HIS A 255 2.60 -11.03 -5.03
N SER A 256 3.07 -12.23 -4.71
CA SER A 256 4.36 -12.48 -4.07
C SER A 256 5.56 -12.35 -5.01
N ILE A 257 5.43 -12.55 -6.33
CA ILE A 257 6.53 -12.32 -7.28
C ILE A 257 7.05 -10.88 -7.17
N GLY A 258 6.16 -9.89 -7.14
CA GLY A 258 6.56 -8.48 -6.98
C GLY A 258 7.35 -8.24 -5.70
N ALA A 259 6.95 -8.92 -4.61
CA ALA A 259 7.63 -8.81 -3.34
C ALA A 259 9.00 -9.51 -3.32
N LEU A 260 9.09 -10.72 -3.87
CA LEU A 260 10.34 -11.47 -4.01
C LEU A 260 11.35 -10.72 -4.89
N VAL A 261 10.90 -10.13 -6.00
CA VAL A 261 11.75 -9.30 -6.86
C VAL A 261 12.28 -8.07 -6.10
N GLY A 262 11.45 -7.44 -5.26
CA GLY A 262 11.87 -6.34 -4.38
C GLY A 262 12.95 -6.71 -3.37
N PHE A 263 12.93 -7.94 -2.85
CA PHE A 263 13.98 -8.46 -1.97
C PHE A 263 15.25 -8.86 -2.71
N ALA A 264 15.12 -9.41 -3.92
CA ALA A 264 16.24 -9.94 -4.67
C ALA A 264 17.00 -8.88 -5.48
N PHE A 265 16.34 -7.80 -5.91
CA PHE A 265 16.90 -6.82 -6.82
C PHE A 265 16.59 -5.39 -6.36
N GLU A 266 17.61 -4.72 -5.83
CA GLU A 266 17.56 -3.29 -5.51
C GLU A 266 17.21 -2.48 -6.78
N THR A 267 16.44 -1.41 -6.63
CA THR A 267 16.18 -0.45 -7.70
C THR A 267 16.46 0.97 -7.24
N SER A 268 17.36 1.65 -7.94
CA SER A 268 17.56 3.11 -7.87
C SER A 268 16.75 3.84 -8.96
N GLU A 269 16.33 3.10 -9.98
CA GLU A 269 15.54 3.61 -11.11
C GLU A 269 14.04 3.57 -10.75
N PHE A 270 13.37 4.70 -11.01
CA PHE A 270 11.92 4.84 -10.89
C PHE A 270 11.35 4.89 -12.29
N GLU A 271 10.59 3.87 -12.64
CA GLU A 271 9.73 3.89 -13.81
C GLU A 271 8.35 4.37 -13.36
N THR A 272 7.89 5.48 -13.94
CA THR A 272 6.53 5.96 -13.72
C THR A 272 5.55 4.96 -14.36
N THR A 273 4.69 4.36 -13.55
CA THR A 273 3.57 3.58 -14.08
C THR A 273 2.60 4.56 -14.73
N LYS A 274 2.48 4.50 -16.07
CA LYS A 274 1.48 5.29 -16.79
C LYS A 274 0.08 4.85 -16.37
N LYS A 275 -0.66 5.76 -15.76
CA LYS A 275 -2.05 5.58 -15.38
C LYS A 275 -2.96 5.73 -16.59
N ILE A 276 -4.17 5.18 -16.49
CA ILE A 276 -5.17 5.25 -17.56
C ILE A 276 -5.98 6.53 -17.36
N ASN A 277 -6.46 7.14 -18.44
CA ASN A 277 -7.36 8.28 -18.33
C ASN A 277 -8.62 7.91 -17.53
N PRO A 278 -9.11 8.80 -16.64
CA PRO A 278 -10.34 8.56 -15.88
C PRO A 278 -11.57 8.25 -16.75
N SER A 279 -11.61 8.76 -17.99
CA SER A 279 -12.68 8.50 -18.97
C SER A 279 -12.78 7.03 -19.41
N ASP A 280 -11.69 6.28 -19.27
CA ASP A 280 -11.57 4.91 -19.76
C ASP A 280 -11.69 3.90 -18.62
N THR A 281 -11.87 4.38 -17.38
CA THR A 281 -12.14 3.55 -16.21
C THR A 281 -13.65 3.26 -16.14
N PRO A 282 -14.09 2.01 -15.96
CA PRO A 282 -15.51 1.71 -15.76
C PRO A 282 -16.04 2.53 -14.58
N SER A 283 -17.19 3.17 -14.76
CA SER A 283 -17.79 4.10 -13.78
C SER A 283 -17.84 3.46 -12.39
N VAL A 284 -17.21 4.11 -11.41
CA VAL A 284 -17.34 3.76 -10.00
C VAL A 284 -18.81 3.96 -9.64
N SER A 285 -19.54 2.86 -9.40
CA SER A 285 -20.83 2.95 -8.71
C SER A 285 -20.51 3.30 -7.27
N VAL A 286 -20.51 4.59 -6.94
CA VAL A 286 -20.58 5.03 -5.55
C VAL A 286 -21.91 4.51 -5.03
N SER A 287 -21.86 3.42 -4.26
CA SER A 287 -23.01 2.93 -3.52
C SER A 287 -23.47 4.09 -2.63
N GLN A 288 -24.64 4.65 -2.92
CA GLN A 288 -25.27 5.60 -2.03
C GLN A 288 -25.45 4.91 -0.68
N GLU A 289 -24.83 5.47 0.37
CA GLU A 289 -25.15 5.11 1.75
C GLU A 289 -26.68 5.15 1.91
N HIS A 290 -27.23 4.05 2.42
CA HIS A 290 -28.59 4.04 2.93
C HIS A 290 -28.62 4.94 4.16
N ASP A 291 -29.29 6.10 4.02
CA ASP A 291 -29.99 6.72 5.12
C ASP A 291 -31.06 5.73 5.63
N ASP A 292 -30.89 5.24 6.86
CA ASP A 292 -31.95 4.88 7.82
C ASP A 292 -31.36 4.73 9.23
#